data_AF-A0A834U7J3-F1
#
_entry.id   AF-A0A834U7J3-F1
#
_cell.length_a   1.000
_cell.length_b   1.000
_cell.length_c   1.000
_cell.angle_alpha   90.00
_cell.angle_beta   90.00
_cell.angle_gamma   90.00
#
_symmetry.space_group_name_H-M   'P 1'
#
loop_
_entity.id
_entity.type
_entity.pdbx_description
1 polymer ?
#
loop_
_entity_poly.entity_id
_entity_poly.type
_entity_poly.pdbx_seq_one_letter_code
_entity_poly.pdbx_strand_id
1 'polypeptide(L)'
;MAQELQESLLYDWNYNLFCVKTMLPNLRNIQDRQTAVRWLRFLKNCAKSMNEMKLRNDFMYFLVLNVQEGELKEPFNKPPPNQPLLTMTNLLPADADEKIQKAERFTKEKTTIGKGRRSELLRRSPDGGEFLLSQPIPDVGPLCVVLSDVDQILMQFDALGMPPGMLLILNNEQTKI
;
A
#
# COMPACT_ATOMS: atom_id res chain seq x y z
N MET A 1 25.79 -3.82 -2.29
CA MET A 1 25.13 -4.37 -3.49
C MET A 1 24.14 -5.49 -3.22
N ALA A 2 24.54 -6.71 -2.83
CA ALA A 2 23.58 -7.81 -2.64
C ALA A 2 22.59 -7.58 -1.49
N GLN A 3 23.06 -6.98 -0.40
CA GLN A 3 22.23 -6.63 0.76
C GLN A 3 21.23 -5.52 0.44
N GLU A 4 21.68 -4.43 -0.20
CA GLU A 4 20.79 -3.32 -0.63
C GLU A 4 19.68 -3.81 -1.58
N LEU A 5 20.01 -4.72 -2.50
CA LEU A 5 19.02 -5.33 -3.37
C LEU A 5 17.99 -6.15 -2.58
N GLN A 6 18.44 -6.92 -1.58
CA GLN A 6 17.55 -7.68 -0.72
C GLN A 6 16.61 -6.76 0.07
N GLU A 7 17.13 -5.66 0.62
CA GLU A 7 16.37 -4.65 1.35
C GLU A 7 15.32 -3.98 0.45
N SER A 8 15.70 -3.63 -0.79
CA SER A 8 14.75 -3.11 -1.80
C SER A 8 13.63 -4.11 -2.07
N LEU A 9 13.95 -5.39 -2.28
CA LEU A 9 12.93 -6.42 -2.53
C LEU A 9 12.01 -6.65 -1.31
N LEU A 10 12.52 -6.49 -0.09
CA LEU A 10 11.69 -6.53 1.11
C LEU A 10 10.77 -5.31 1.21
N TYR A 11 11.27 -4.14 0.85
CA TYR A 11 10.47 -2.91 0.79
C TYR A 11 9.31 -3.07 -0.20
N ASP A 12 9.58 -3.50 -1.43
CA ASP A 12 8.55 -3.70 -2.47
C ASP A 12 7.49 -4.71 -2.03
N TRP A 13 7.92 -5.80 -1.39
CA TRP A 13 7.01 -6.80 -0.83
C TRP A 13 6.09 -6.19 0.23
N ASN A 14 6.64 -5.45 1.19
CA ASN A 14 5.87 -4.86 2.28
C ASN A 14 4.90 -3.79 1.76
N TYR A 15 5.34 -2.98 0.81
CA TYR A 15 4.51 -2.00 0.14
C TYR A 15 3.34 -2.66 -0.59
N ASN A 16 3.60 -3.63 -1.46
CA ASN A 16 2.53 -4.32 -2.19
C ASN A 16 1.61 -5.11 -1.27
N LEU A 17 2.13 -5.69 -0.17
CA LEU A 17 1.32 -6.36 0.86
C LEU A 17 0.36 -5.41 1.57
N PHE A 18 0.82 -4.21 1.87
CA PHE A 18 -0.04 -3.16 2.40
C PHE A 18 -1.13 -2.80 1.38
N CYS A 19 -0.75 -2.53 0.12
CA CYS A 19 -1.72 -2.19 -0.94
C CYS A 19 -2.82 -3.23 -1.10
N VAL A 20 -2.48 -4.52 -1.23
CA VAL A 20 -3.50 -5.58 -1.38
C VAL A 20 -4.40 -5.64 -0.15
N LYS A 21 -3.84 -5.61 1.06
CA LYS A 21 -4.65 -5.70 2.29
C LYS A 21 -5.66 -4.56 2.40
N THR A 22 -5.25 -3.34 2.06
CA THR A 22 -6.10 -2.16 2.10
C THR A 22 -7.15 -2.18 1.00
N MET A 23 -6.80 -2.69 -0.18
CA MET A 23 -7.68 -2.70 -1.36
C MET A 23 -8.52 -3.98 -1.51
N LEU A 24 -8.32 -4.99 -0.68
CA LEU A 24 -9.11 -6.23 -0.67
C LEU A 24 -10.64 -6.01 -0.71
N PRO A 25 -11.21 -5.00 0.00
CA PRO A 25 -12.64 -4.70 -0.10
C PRO A 25 -13.13 -4.30 -1.50
N ASN A 26 -12.25 -3.87 -2.40
CA ASN A 26 -12.60 -3.51 -3.78
C ASN A 26 -13.10 -4.72 -4.59
N LEU A 27 -12.68 -5.93 -4.23
CA LEU A 27 -13.19 -7.15 -4.81
C LEU A 27 -14.63 -7.39 -4.34
N ARG A 28 -15.59 -7.19 -5.26
CA ARG A 28 -17.02 -7.34 -4.97
C ARG A 28 -17.36 -8.76 -4.54
N ASN A 29 -16.76 -9.74 -5.19
CA ASN A 29 -16.99 -11.15 -4.93
C ASN A 29 -16.24 -11.63 -3.68
N ILE A 30 -16.95 -12.32 -2.78
CA ILE A 30 -16.37 -12.91 -1.56
C ILE A 30 -15.41 -14.05 -1.90
N GLN A 31 -15.70 -14.85 -2.93
CA GLN A 31 -14.82 -15.95 -3.36
C GLN A 31 -13.49 -15.43 -3.87
N ASP A 32 -13.50 -14.31 -4.58
CA ASP A 32 -12.29 -13.67 -5.07
C ASP A 32 -11.46 -13.13 -3.91
N ARG A 33 -12.10 -12.49 -2.92
CA ARG A 33 -11.41 -12.08 -1.68
C ARG A 33 -10.74 -13.26 -0.97
N GLN A 34 -11.45 -14.39 -0.84
CA GLN A 34 -10.87 -15.59 -0.24
C GLN A 34 -9.71 -16.14 -1.06
N THR A 35 -9.81 -16.11 -2.38
CA THR A 35 -8.77 -16.59 -3.30
C THR A 35 -7.53 -15.70 -3.23
N ALA A 36 -7.68 -14.37 -3.26
CA ALA A 36 -6.60 -13.42 -3.03
C ALA A 36 -5.90 -13.67 -1.68
N VAL A 37 -6.66 -13.91 -0.60
CA VAL A 37 -6.08 -14.25 0.71
C VAL A 37 -5.28 -15.55 0.68
N ARG A 38 -5.71 -16.56 -0.10
CA ARG A 38 -4.93 -17.80 -0.29
C ARG A 38 -3.62 -17.53 -1.02
N TRP A 39 -3.64 -16.70 -2.06
CA TRP A 39 -2.44 -16.25 -2.77
C TRP A 39 -1.48 -15.49 -1.85
N LEU A 40 -1.97 -14.55 -1.04
CA LEU A 40 -1.14 -13.85 -0.06
C LEU A 40 -0.44 -14.80 0.90
N ARG A 41 -1.17 -15.81 1.40
CA ARG A 41 -0.62 -16.82 2.31
C ARG A 41 0.46 -17.67 1.62
N PHE A 42 0.23 -18.02 0.36
CA PHE A 42 1.20 -18.76 -0.46
C PHE A 42 2.47 -17.92 -0.69
N LEU A 43 2.33 -16.71 -1.26
CA LEU A 43 3.45 -15.82 -1.59
C LEU A 43 4.28 -15.42 -0.37
N LYS A 44 3.67 -15.28 0.80
CA LYS A 44 4.39 -14.99 2.06
C LYS A 44 5.45 -16.05 2.38
N ASN A 45 5.25 -17.29 1.96
CA ASN A 45 6.17 -18.40 2.22
C ASN A 45 7.23 -18.60 1.10
N CYS A 46 7.19 -17.80 0.03
CA CYS A 46 8.08 -17.90 -1.13
C CYS A 46 9.22 -16.88 -1.06
N ALA A 47 10.22 -17.13 -0.22
CA ALA A 47 11.34 -16.19 -0.02
C ALA A 47 12.68 -16.89 0.27
N LYS A 48 12.89 -18.11 -0.26
CA LYS A 48 14.06 -18.96 0.07
C LYS A 48 15.32 -18.54 -0.71
N SER A 49 15.16 -17.88 -1.85
CA SER A 49 16.26 -17.41 -2.68
C SER A 49 15.98 -16.02 -3.26
N MET A 50 17.02 -15.32 -3.70
CA MET A 50 16.89 -14.00 -4.32
C MET A 50 15.98 -14.02 -5.57
N ASN A 51 16.11 -15.07 -6.40
CA ASN A 51 15.26 -15.24 -7.58
C ASN A 51 13.80 -15.49 -7.21
N GLU A 52 13.56 -16.26 -6.16
CA GLU A 52 12.21 -16.49 -5.64
C GLU A 52 11.61 -15.20 -5.05
N MET A 53 12.41 -14.37 -4.37
CA MET A 53 11.98 -13.07 -3.85
C MET A 53 11.57 -12.10 -4.96
N LYS A 54 12.35 -12.03 -6.06
CA LYS A 54 12.01 -11.23 -7.23
C LYS A 54 10.69 -11.68 -7.83
N LEU A 55 10.58 -12.97 -8.14
CA LEU A 55 9.37 -13.55 -8.72
C LEU A 55 8.16 -13.38 -7.80
N ARG A 56 8.33 -13.52 -6.48
CA ARG A 56 7.28 -13.26 -5.49
C ARG A 56 6.78 -11.83 -5.61
N ASN A 57 7.68 -10.86 -5.73
CA ASN A 57 7.32 -9.46 -5.87
C ASN A 57 6.60 -9.19 -7.19
N ASP A 58 6.99 -9.84 -8.30
CA ASP A 58 6.30 -9.73 -9.59
C ASP A 58 4.85 -10.23 -9.47
N PHE A 59 4.66 -11.44 -8.93
CA PHE A 59 3.31 -11.97 -8.65
C PHE A 59 2.50 -11.05 -7.75
N MET A 60 3.14 -10.48 -6.72
CA MET A 60 2.50 -9.59 -5.78
C MET A 60 2.05 -8.29 -6.43
N TYR A 61 2.88 -7.71 -7.31
CA TYR A 61 2.54 -6.53 -8.10
C TYR A 61 1.33 -6.79 -9.01
N PHE A 62 1.28 -7.92 -9.73
CA PHE A 62 0.10 -8.25 -10.53
C PHE A 62 -1.14 -8.46 -9.68
N LEU A 63 -1.01 -9.07 -8.50
CA LEU A 63 -2.14 -9.22 -7.59
C LEU A 63 -2.68 -7.85 -7.14
N VAL A 64 -1.81 -6.88 -6.86
CA VAL A 64 -2.21 -5.48 -6.56
C VAL A 64 -3.04 -4.91 -7.71
N LEU A 65 -2.57 -5.02 -8.95
CA LEU A 65 -3.28 -4.49 -10.12
C LEU A 65 -4.69 -5.09 -10.26
N ASN A 66 -4.81 -6.41 -10.12
CA ASN A 66 -6.10 -7.10 -10.19
C ASN A 66 -7.06 -6.63 -9.08
N VAL A 67 -6.55 -6.51 -7.85
CA VAL A 67 -7.35 -6.05 -6.70
C VAL A 67 -7.77 -4.58 -6.86
N GLN A 68 -6.93 -3.74 -7.46
CA GLN A 68 -7.27 -2.35 -7.80
C GLN A 68 -8.37 -2.26 -8.86
N GLU A 69 -8.31 -3.11 -9.88
CA GLU A 69 -9.35 -3.20 -10.92
C GLU A 69 -10.68 -3.78 -10.37
N GLY A 70 -10.65 -4.44 -9.21
CA GLY A 70 -11.82 -4.99 -8.53
C GLY A 70 -12.23 -6.39 -9.04
N GLU A 71 -11.40 -7.02 -9.87
CA GLU A 71 -11.62 -8.35 -10.44
C GLU A 71 -10.32 -9.15 -10.49
N LEU A 72 -10.36 -10.42 -10.08
CA LEU A 72 -9.21 -11.32 -10.20
C LEU A 72 -9.18 -11.98 -11.59
N LYS A 73 -8.15 -11.68 -12.37
CA LYS A 73 -7.86 -12.33 -13.66
C LYS A 73 -6.88 -13.50 -13.45
N GLU A 74 -6.65 -14.28 -14.51
CA GLU A 74 -5.64 -15.34 -14.48
C GLU A 74 -4.25 -14.77 -14.13
N PRO A 75 -3.45 -15.45 -13.29
CA PRO A 75 -3.70 -16.76 -12.66
C PRO A 75 -4.45 -16.68 -11.31
N PHE A 76 -4.79 -15.48 -10.84
CA PHE A 76 -5.33 -15.24 -9.49
C PHE A 76 -6.81 -15.61 -9.33
N ASN A 77 -7.53 -15.85 -10.44
CA ASN A 77 -8.90 -16.34 -10.43
C ASN A 77 -9.04 -17.79 -9.93
N LYS A 78 -7.93 -18.51 -9.74
CA LYS A 78 -7.87 -19.87 -9.21
C LYS A 78 -7.00 -19.88 -7.95
N PRO A 79 -7.17 -20.84 -7.02
CA PRO A 79 -6.27 -20.96 -5.88
C PRO A 79 -4.82 -21.22 -6.32
N PRO A 80 -3.82 -20.81 -5.53
CA PRO A 80 -2.42 -21.07 -5.86
C PRO A 80 -2.17 -22.58 -5.99
N PRO A 81 -1.43 -23.04 -7.00
CA PRO A 81 -1.08 -24.43 -7.15
C PRO A 81 -0.12 -24.87 -6.04
N ASN A 82 -0.15 -26.15 -5.68
CA ASN A 82 0.77 -26.75 -4.72
C ASN A 82 2.14 -27.05 -5.37
N GLN A 83 2.73 -26.07 -6.03
CA GLN A 83 4.03 -26.16 -6.69
C GLN A 83 4.96 -25.01 -6.25
N PRO A 84 6.29 -25.16 -6.39
CA PRO A 84 7.23 -24.09 -6.10
C PRO A 84 6.98 -22.86 -6.98
N LEU A 85 7.17 -21.66 -6.44
CA LEU A 85 6.91 -20.42 -7.18
C LEU A 85 7.73 -20.32 -8.48
N LEU A 86 8.98 -20.81 -8.45
CA LEU A 86 9.88 -20.78 -9.61
C LEU A 86 9.39 -21.58 -10.82
N THR A 87 8.49 -22.55 -10.66
CA THR A 87 7.93 -23.30 -11.79
C THR A 87 6.76 -22.57 -12.46
N MET A 88 6.32 -21.45 -11.89
CA MET A 88 5.13 -20.72 -12.29
C MET A 88 5.42 -19.43 -13.07
N THR A 89 6.67 -19.20 -13.47
CA THR A 89 7.09 -17.99 -14.22
C THR A 89 6.22 -17.74 -15.46
N ASN A 90 5.76 -18.80 -16.11
CA ASN A 90 4.95 -18.73 -17.32
C ASN A 90 3.48 -18.30 -17.09
N LEU A 91 3.05 -18.17 -15.82
CA LEU A 91 1.68 -17.73 -15.49
C LEU A 91 1.55 -16.21 -15.45
N LEU A 92 2.66 -15.49 -15.39
CA LEU A 92 2.65 -14.03 -15.50
C LEU A 92 2.67 -13.64 -16.99
N PRO A 93 1.92 -12.58 -17.38
CA PRO A 93 1.98 -12.09 -18.75
C PRO A 93 3.42 -11.73 -19.14
N ALA A 94 3.89 -12.15 -20.31
CA ALA A 94 5.24 -11.79 -20.78
C ALA A 94 5.44 -10.26 -20.92
N ASP A 95 4.35 -9.52 -21.16
CA ASP A 95 4.34 -8.04 -21.21
C ASP A 95 4.45 -7.39 -19.81
N ALA A 96 4.67 -8.20 -18.77
CA ALA A 96 4.84 -7.75 -17.41
C ALA A 96 5.98 -6.75 -17.27
N ASP A 97 7.10 -6.99 -17.94
CA ASP A 97 8.29 -6.16 -17.85
C ASP A 97 8.02 -4.72 -18.33
N GLU A 98 7.17 -4.53 -19.35
CA GLU A 98 6.80 -3.20 -19.83
C GLU A 98 5.86 -2.46 -18.88
N LYS A 99 4.91 -3.18 -18.27
CA LYS A 99 3.97 -2.60 -17.29
C LYS A 99 4.66 -2.27 -15.97
N ILE A 100 5.57 -3.13 -15.51
CA ILE A 100 6.42 -2.89 -14.34
C ILE A 100 7.30 -1.67 -14.60
N GLN A 101 7.99 -1.60 -15.75
CA GLN A 101 8.81 -0.42 -16.09
C GLN A 101 7.99 0.86 -16.26
N LYS A 102 6.74 0.80 -16.75
CA LYS A 102 5.85 1.97 -16.80
C LYS A 102 5.37 2.37 -15.41
N ALA A 103 5.03 1.43 -14.54
CA ALA A 103 4.63 1.73 -13.17
C ALA A 103 5.79 2.28 -12.34
N GLU A 104 7.01 1.76 -12.51
CA GLU A 104 8.24 2.32 -11.92
C GLU A 104 8.52 3.75 -12.41
N ARG A 105 8.12 4.09 -13.65
CA ARG A 105 8.17 5.48 -14.15
C ARG A 105 7.10 6.37 -13.51
N PHE A 106 5.97 5.82 -13.08
CA PHE A 106 4.96 6.53 -12.27
C PHE A 106 5.35 6.62 -10.79
N THR A 107 6.15 5.69 -10.26
CA THR A 107 6.70 5.78 -8.89
C THR A 107 7.90 6.73 -8.80
N LYS A 108 8.51 7.09 -9.94
CA LYS A 108 9.45 8.21 -10.06
C LYS A 108 8.71 9.52 -10.38
N GLU A 109 7.62 9.80 -9.66
CA GLU A 109 7.12 11.17 -9.62
C GLU A 109 8.12 11.99 -8.81
N LYS A 110 9.03 12.60 -9.57
CA LYS A 110 9.91 13.67 -9.12
C LYS A 110 9.14 14.57 -8.17
N THR A 111 9.77 14.86 -7.04
CA THR A 111 9.69 16.13 -6.33
C THR A 111 9.88 17.30 -7.33
N THR A 112 8.85 17.63 -8.08
CA THR A 112 8.65 18.96 -8.63
C THR A 112 7.76 19.70 -7.65
N ILE A 113 8.39 20.19 -6.58
CA ILE A 113 7.87 21.31 -5.80
C ILE A 113 7.79 22.48 -6.78
N GLY A 114 6.62 22.65 -7.40
CA GLY A 114 6.44 23.54 -8.52
C GLY A 114 4.98 23.86 -8.75
N LYS A 115 4.44 24.76 -7.91
CA LYS A 115 3.21 25.54 -8.12
C LYS A 115 1.92 24.74 -8.38
N GLY A 116 1.20 24.40 -7.31
CA GLY A 116 -0.23 24.12 -7.42
C GLY A 116 -0.82 23.41 -6.21
N ARG A 117 -1.49 24.21 -5.35
CA ARG A 117 -2.31 23.79 -4.19
C ARG A 117 -1.55 23.10 -3.05
N ARG A 118 -1.17 23.91 -2.04
CA ARG A 118 -0.90 23.40 -0.69
C ARG A 118 -2.13 22.64 -0.19
N SER A 119 -1.94 21.42 0.34
CA SER A 119 -3.01 20.63 0.96
C SER A 119 -3.77 21.48 1.99
N GLU A 120 -5.09 21.30 2.14
CA GLU A 120 -5.88 22.11 3.08
C GLU A 120 -5.33 22.07 4.51
N LEU A 121 -4.68 20.96 4.88
CA LEU A 121 -3.95 20.81 6.14
C LEU A 121 -2.87 21.88 6.33
N LEU A 122 -2.01 22.13 5.33
CA LEU A 122 -1.00 23.19 5.36
C LEU A 122 -1.62 24.59 5.43
N ARG A 123 -2.84 24.79 4.91
CA ARG A 123 -3.56 26.07 4.99
C ARG A 123 -4.22 26.30 6.36
N ARG A 124 -4.55 25.23 7.09
CA ARG A 124 -5.23 25.30 8.39
C ARG A 124 -4.27 25.27 9.57
N SER A 125 -2.99 24.92 9.35
CA SER A 125 -2.00 24.98 10.42
C SER A 125 -1.73 26.43 10.84
N PRO A 126 -1.63 26.71 12.15
CA PRO A 126 -1.36 28.07 12.67
C PRO A 126 -0.05 28.69 12.16
N ASP A 127 0.88 27.84 11.72
CA ASP A 127 2.24 28.13 11.27
C ASP A 127 2.42 27.92 9.75
N GLY A 128 1.33 27.74 8.99
CA GLY A 128 1.40 27.44 7.56
C GLY A 128 2.07 26.10 7.22
N GLY A 129 2.19 25.20 8.20
CA GLY A 129 2.78 23.87 8.11
C GLY A 129 4.30 23.84 8.18
N GLU A 130 4.94 24.89 8.69
CA GLU A 130 6.38 24.95 8.94
C GLU A 130 6.85 23.86 9.93
N PHE A 131 6.01 23.50 10.92
CA PHE A 131 6.23 22.37 11.82
C PHE A 131 6.23 21.02 11.11
N LEU A 132 5.34 20.81 10.13
CA LEU A 132 5.28 19.56 9.36
C LEU A 132 6.49 19.43 8.43
N LEU A 133 7.00 20.55 7.94
CA LEU A 133 8.18 20.60 7.06
C LEU A 133 9.50 20.45 7.83
N SER A 134 9.54 20.79 9.12
CA SER A 134 10.73 20.70 9.97
C SER A 134 10.86 19.38 10.71
N GLN A 135 9.97 18.41 10.48
CA GLN A 135 10.11 17.09 11.09
C GLN A 135 11.29 16.34 10.46
N PRO A 136 12.27 15.88 11.26
CA PRO A 136 13.38 15.10 10.76
C PRO A 136 12.85 13.79 10.18
N ILE A 137 13.23 13.48 8.94
CA ILE A 137 12.91 12.20 8.31
C ILE A 137 13.83 11.15 8.94
N PRO A 138 13.32 10.15 9.66
CA PRO A 138 14.17 9.12 10.25
C PRO A 138 14.72 8.19 9.16
N ASP A 139 16.04 7.97 9.16
CA ASP A 139 16.73 7.11 8.17
C ASP A 139 16.43 5.60 8.34
N VAL A 140 15.81 5.18 9.45
CA VAL A 140 15.41 3.78 9.71
C VAL A 140 14.24 3.71 10.70
N GLY A 141 13.06 3.27 10.25
CA GLY A 141 11.93 2.84 11.10
C GLY A 141 10.63 3.64 10.96
N PRO A 142 9.46 3.03 11.26
CA PRO A 142 8.18 3.35 10.61
C PRO A 142 7.40 4.45 11.34
N LEU A 143 7.53 5.69 10.88
CA LEU A 143 6.59 6.76 11.18
C LEU A 143 6.19 7.47 9.88
N CYS A 144 5.40 6.76 9.07
CA CYS A 144 4.47 7.39 8.12
C CYS A 144 3.10 6.77 8.38
N VAL A 145 2.55 7.05 9.55
CA VAL A 145 1.12 6.87 9.81
C VAL A 145 0.56 8.28 9.97
N VAL A 146 -0.61 8.51 9.39
CA VAL A 146 -1.42 9.74 9.50
C VAL A 146 -1.02 10.90 8.56
N LEU A 147 -1.06 10.71 7.24
CA LEU A 147 -1.33 11.86 6.33
C LEU A 147 -2.22 11.53 5.11
N SER A 148 -2.72 10.30 4.98
CA SER A 148 -3.66 9.93 3.90
C SER A 148 -5.13 9.83 4.35
N ASP A 149 -5.40 9.81 5.65
CA ASP A 149 -6.72 9.46 6.21
C ASP A 149 -7.47 10.62 6.87
N VAL A 150 -7.10 11.88 6.61
CA VAL A 150 -7.94 13.00 7.09
C VAL A 150 -9.19 13.16 6.21
N ASP A 151 -9.09 12.89 4.91
CA ASP A 151 -10.25 12.96 4.01
C ASP A 151 -11.22 11.78 4.20
N GLN A 152 -10.72 10.60 4.60
CA GLN A 152 -11.59 9.44 4.82
C GLN A 152 -12.29 9.48 6.19
N ILE A 153 -11.69 10.11 7.21
CA ILE A 153 -12.36 10.35 8.49
C ILE A 153 -13.46 11.40 8.34
N LEU A 154 -13.24 12.49 7.59
CA LEU A 154 -14.27 13.51 7.34
C LEU A 154 -15.49 12.96 6.59
N MET A 155 -15.31 12.05 5.64
CA MET A 155 -16.43 11.42 4.93
C MET A 155 -17.25 10.46 5.81
N GLN A 156 -16.67 9.90 6.88
CA GLN A 156 -17.42 9.03 7.80
C GLN A 156 -18.31 9.84 8.77
N PHE A 157 -17.98 11.11 9.05
CA PHE A 157 -18.76 11.96 9.97
C PHE A 157 -19.96 12.64 9.32
N ASP A 158 -19.90 12.99 8.02
CA ASP A 158 -21.04 13.55 7.29
C ASP A 158 -22.19 12.54 7.10
N ALA A 159 -21.87 11.24 7.02
CA ALA A 159 -22.87 10.17 6.91
C ALA A 159 -23.71 9.95 8.20
N LEU A 160 -23.33 10.57 9.32
CA LEU A 160 -23.98 10.41 10.63
C LEU A 160 -24.71 11.68 11.13
N GLY A 161 -24.73 12.77 10.36
CA GLY A 161 -25.56 13.96 10.66
C GLY A 161 -25.25 14.64 12.00
N MET A 162 -24.00 14.60 12.46
CA MET A 162 -23.59 15.17 13.75
C MET A 162 -22.99 16.58 13.57
N PRO A 163 -23.37 17.57 14.39
CA PRO A 163 -22.85 18.94 14.25
C PRO A 163 -21.37 19.04 14.67
N PRO A 164 -20.57 19.89 13.99
CA PRO A 164 -19.15 20.07 14.25
C PRO A 164 -18.94 20.81 15.58
N GLY A 165 -18.68 20.06 16.66
CA GLY A 165 -18.42 20.66 17.97
C GLY A 165 -18.20 19.70 19.14
N MET A 166 -18.40 18.39 18.95
CA MET A 166 -18.34 17.42 20.05
C MET A 166 -17.02 16.60 20.09
N LEU A 167 -15.87 17.25 19.82
CA LEU A 167 -14.55 16.61 19.88
C LEU A 167 -13.59 17.29 20.87
N LEU A 168 -14.10 17.74 22.02
CA LEU A 168 -13.28 18.35 23.08
C LEU A 168 -13.51 17.81 24.50
N ILE A 169 -14.15 16.63 24.64
CA ILE A 169 -14.35 16.02 25.97
C ILE A 169 -14.01 14.53 25.93
N LEU A 170 -12.81 14.13 25.49
CA LEU A 170 -12.29 12.78 25.75
C LEU A 170 -10.76 12.70 25.89
N ASN A 171 -10.06 13.82 26.13
CA ASN A 171 -8.60 13.83 26.27
C ASN A 171 -8.07 14.55 27.51
N ASN A 172 -8.91 14.83 28.52
CA ASN A 172 -8.47 15.58 29.72
C ASN A 172 -8.65 14.83 31.05
N GLU A 173 -8.74 13.50 31.05
CA GLU A 173 -9.01 12.73 32.28
C GLU A 173 -8.09 11.51 32.51
N GLN A 174 -6.82 11.58 32.07
CA GLN A 174 -5.81 10.54 32.36
C GLN A 174 -4.45 11.10 32.80
N THR A 175 -4.43 12.25 33.49
CA THR A 175 -3.20 12.75 34.13
C THR A 175 -3.46 13.31 35.53
N LYS A 176 -4.00 12.48 36.42
CA LYS A 176 -3.87 12.63 37.87
C LYS A 176 -4.05 11.27 38.53
N ILE A 177 -2.95 10.57 38.85
CA ILE A 177 -2.60 10.02 40.17
C ILE A 177 -1.08 9.95 40.24
#